data_AF-A0A376YGI0-F1
#
_entry.id   AF-A0A376YGI0-F1
#
_cell.length_a   1.000
_cell.length_b   1.000
_cell.length_c   1.000
_cell.angle_alpha   90.00
_cell.angle_beta   90.00
_cell.angle_gamma   90.00
#
_symmetry.space_group_name_H-M   'P 1'
#
loop_
_entity.id
_entity.type
_entity.pdbx_description
1 polymer ?
#
loop_
_entity_poly.entity_id
_entity_poly.type
_entity_poly.pdbx_seq_one_letter_code
_entity_poly.pdbx_strand_id
1 'polypeptide(L)'
;MGEVKWSLVGEHNMHNGLMAIAAARHVGVAPADAANALGSFINARRRLELRGEANGVTVYDDFAHHPTAILATLAALRGKVGGTRRHYCCAGSRARIP
;
A
#
# COMPACT_ATOMS: atom_id res chain seq x y z
N MET A 1 -1.01 18.83 16.25
CA MET A 1 -0.33 17.72 15.56
C MET A 1 -1.30 16.55 15.41
N GLY A 2 -1.10 15.66 14.44
CA GLY A 2 -1.88 14.43 14.26
C GLY A 2 -0.95 13.24 14.03
N GLU A 3 -1.36 12.05 14.49
CA GLU A 3 -0.65 10.78 14.32
C GLU A 3 -1.56 9.81 13.57
N VAL A 4 -1.07 9.18 12.49
CA VAL A 4 -1.83 8.17 11.74
C VAL A 4 -1.41 6.78 12.20
N LYS A 5 -2.38 5.99 12.70
CA LYS A 5 -2.19 4.58 13.03
C LYS A 5 -3.03 3.72 12.09
N TRP A 6 -2.39 3.02 11.17
CA TRP A 6 -3.03 2.18 10.16
C TRP A 6 -2.19 0.94 9.84
N SER A 7 -2.73 0.02 9.05
CA SER A 7 -2.03 -1.20 8.62
C SER A 7 -1.40 -1.10 7.23
N LEU A 8 -1.47 0.07 6.58
CA LEU A 8 -0.91 0.27 5.24
C LEU A 8 0.62 0.33 5.31
N VAL A 9 1.28 -0.20 4.28
CA VAL A 9 2.74 -0.29 4.19
C VAL A 9 3.27 0.46 2.97
N GLY A 10 4.53 0.85 3.04
CA GLY A 10 5.26 1.49 1.93
C GLY A 10 5.18 3.01 1.95
N GLU A 11 6.29 3.64 1.56
CA GLU A 11 6.46 5.09 1.50
C GLU A 11 5.43 5.79 0.63
N HIS A 12 5.00 5.15 -0.46
CA HIS A 12 3.95 5.68 -1.31
C HIS A 12 2.62 5.88 -0.57
N ASN A 13 2.24 4.96 0.34
CA ASN A 13 1.05 5.16 1.16
C ASN A 13 1.26 6.28 2.19
N MET A 14 2.46 6.41 2.76
CA MET A 14 2.78 7.54 3.65
C MET A 14 2.60 8.88 2.93
N HIS A 15 3.14 9.02 1.72
CA HIS A 15 2.95 10.22 0.90
C HIS A 15 1.48 10.46 0.55
N ASN A 16 0.73 9.43 0.16
CA ASN A 16 -0.71 9.57 -0.13
C ASN A 16 -1.48 10.04 1.11
N GLY A 17 -1.18 9.50 2.30
CA GLY A 17 -1.78 9.93 3.56
C GLY A 17 -1.44 11.38 3.90
N LEU A 18 -0.17 11.77 3.76
CA LEU A 18 0.26 13.15 3.98
C LEU A 18 -0.46 14.13 3.04
N MET A 19 -0.56 13.80 1.74
CA MET A 19 -1.27 14.62 0.77
C MET A 19 -2.77 14.70 1.05
N ALA A 20 -3.39 13.60 1.50
CA ALA A 20 -4.79 13.59 1.91
C ALA A 20 -5.04 14.50 3.13
N ILE A 21 -4.17 14.45 4.15
CA ILE A 21 -4.24 15.36 5.30
C ILE A 21 -4.07 16.82 4.87
N ALA A 22 -3.10 17.10 3.98
CA ALA A 22 -2.87 18.45 3.46
C ALA A 22 -4.09 18.98 2.69
N ALA A 23 -4.70 18.16 1.84
CA ALA A 23 -5.91 18.51 1.10
C ALA A 23 -7.11 18.74 2.03
N ALA A 24 -7.32 17.87 3.02
CA ALA A 24 -8.39 18.03 4.01
C ALA A 24 -8.21 19.31 4.84
N ARG A 25 -6.96 19.61 5.23
CA ARG A 25 -6.62 20.84 5.94
C ARG A 25 -6.93 22.09 5.10
N HIS A 26 -6.71 22.04 3.80
CA HIS A 26 -6.99 23.16 2.90
C HIS A 26 -8.48 23.56 2.90
N VAL A 27 -9.38 22.61 3.17
CA VAL A 27 -10.84 22.85 3.28
C VAL A 27 -11.34 22.97 4.72
N GLY A 28 -10.43 23.13 5.70
CA GLY A 28 -10.76 23.44 7.10
C GLY A 28 -10.80 22.26 8.07
N VAL A 29 -10.51 21.04 7.63
CA VAL A 29 -10.45 19.87 8.54
C VAL A 29 -9.23 19.96 9.44
N ALA A 30 -9.38 19.69 10.74
CA ALA A 30 -8.23 19.65 11.63
C ALA A 30 -7.30 18.46 11.27
N PRO A 31 -5.97 18.63 11.26
CA PRO A 31 -5.06 17.53 10.91
C PRO A 31 -5.21 16.29 11.79
N ALA A 32 -5.61 16.46 13.05
CA ALA A 32 -5.88 15.35 13.97
C ALA A 32 -7.11 14.53 13.53
N ASP A 33 -8.18 15.19 13.09
CA ASP A 33 -9.39 14.51 12.60
C ASP A 33 -9.11 13.77 11.29
N ALA A 34 -8.37 14.39 10.37
CA ALA A 34 -7.92 13.74 9.13
C ALA A 34 -7.03 12.52 9.43
N ALA A 35 -6.12 12.62 10.40
CA ALA A 35 -5.26 11.52 10.81
C ALA A 35 -6.05 10.35 11.43
N ASN A 36 -7.03 10.66 12.28
CA ASN A 36 -7.94 9.68 12.86
C ASN A 36 -8.78 8.97 11.79
N ALA A 37 -9.32 9.73 10.83
CA ALA A 37 -10.09 9.17 9.72
C ALA A 37 -9.24 8.20 8.87
N LEU A 38 -7.99 8.56 8.57
CA LEU A 38 -7.05 7.69 7.86
C LEU A 38 -6.75 6.38 8.60
N GLY A 39 -6.90 6.33 9.93
CA GLY A 39 -6.77 5.09 10.69
C GLY A 39 -7.79 4.01 10.30
N SER A 40 -8.97 4.43 9.81
CA SER A 40 -10.01 3.54 9.30
C SER A 40 -9.95 3.30 7.78
N PHE A 41 -8.97 3.90 7.10
CA PHE A 41 -8.86 3.78 5.65
C PHE A 41 -8.58 2.34 5.22
N ILE A 42 -9.43 1.82 4.35
CA ILE A 42 -9.25 0.52 3.71
C ILE A 42 -8.57 0.78 2.36
N ASN A 43 -7.42 0.13 2.16
CA ASN A 43 -6.64 0.30 0.94
C ASN A 43 -7.43 -0.11 -0.31
N ALA A 44 -6.98 0.35 -1.47
CA ALA A 44 -7.56 -0.07 -2.75
C ALA A 44 -7.53 -1.60 -2.90
N ARG A 45 -8.57 -2.18 -3.51
CA ARG A 45 -8.58 -3.61 -3.84
C ARG A 45 -7.35 -3.98 -4.65
N ARG A 46 -6.82 -5.18 -4.41
CA ARG A 46 -5.63 -5.72 -5.08
C ARG A 46 -4.40 -4.83 -4.88
N ARG A 47 -4.19 -4.29 -3.67
CA ARG A 47 -2.99 -3.51 -3.31
C ARG A 47 -2.28 -4.16 -2.12
N LEU A 48 -1.28 -4.98 -2.39
CA LEU A 48 -0.66 -5.92 -1.45
C LEU A 48 -1.69 -6.69 -0.62
N GLU A 49 -2.75 -7.15 -1.29
CA GLU A 49 -3.87 -7.84 -0.67
C GLU A 49 -3.48 -9.29 -0.36
N LEU A 50 -3.53 -9.69 0.91
CA LEU A 50 -3.28 -11.06 1.31
C LEU A 50 -4.38 -11.96 0.77
N ARG A 51 -4.03 -12.89 -0.13
CA ARG A 51 -4.96 -13.87 -0.70
C ARG A 51 -5.02 -15.16 0.11
N GLY A 52 -3.97 -15.45 0.86
CA GLY A 52 -3.90 -16.59 1.75
C GLY A 52 -2.48 -17.07 2.00
N GLU A 53 -2.37 -18.12 2.81
CA GLU A 53 -1.12 -18.80 3.10
C GLU A 53 -1.33 -20.31 2.96
N ALA A 54 -0.40 -20.98 2.28
CA ALA A 54 -0.40 -22.43 2.14
C ALA A 54 1.04 -22.95 2.11
N ASN A 55 1.32 -24.03 2.85
CA ASN A 55 2.64 -24.66 2.89
C ASN A 55 3.80 -23.67 3.19
N GLY A 56 3.56 -22.68 4.06
CA GLY A 56 4.52 -21.63 4.41
C GLY A 56 4.74 -20.57 3.32
N VAL A 57 3.96 -20.59 2.24
CA VAL A 57 3.96 -19.59 1.16
C VAL A 57 2.79 -18.65 1.35
N THR A 58 3.09 -17.37 1.55
CA THR A 58 2.11 -16.28 1.62
C THR A 58 1.90 -15.66 0.25
N VAL A 59 0.66 -15.60 -0.24
CA VAL A 59 0.32 -15.06 -1.56
C VAL A 59 -0.31 -13.68 -1.42
N TYR A 60 0.25 -12.71 -2.13
CA TYR A 60 -0.27 -11.34 -2.22
C TYR A 60 -0.70 -11.01 -3.65
N ASP A 61 -1.82 -10.33 -3.82
CA ASP A 61 -2.25 -9.75 -5.11
C ASP A 61 -1.99 -8.23 -5.11
N ASP A 62 -1.35 -7.74 -6.18
CA ASP A 62 -1.12 -6.32 -6.43
C ASP A 62 -1.42 -5.97 -7.89
N PHE A 63 -2.12 -4.85 -8.14
CA PHE A 63 -2.44 -4.38 -9.48
C PHE A 63 -1.25 -3.70 -10.21
N ALA A 64 -0.10 -3.56 -9.55
CA ALA A 64 1.10 -2.98 -10.14
C ALA A 64 1.48 -3.62 -11.48
N HIS A 65 1.54 -2.81 -12.53
CA HIS A 65 1.85 -3.24 -13.90
C HIS A 65 2.91 -2.36 -14.57
N HIS A 66 3.28 -1.23 -13.94
CA HIS A 66 4.37 -0.38 -14.38
C HIS A 66 5.64 -0.70 -13.59
N PRO A 67 6.85 -0.63 -14.19
CA PRO A 67 8.11 -0.96 -13.52
C PRO A 67 8.27 -0.26 -12.17
N THR A 68 8.01 1.05 -12.11
CA THR A 68 8.06 1.83 -10.86
C THR A 68 7.09 1.32 -9.79
N ALA A 69 5.86 0.97 -10.19
CA ALA A 69 4.85 0.46 -9.27
C ALA A 69 5.22 -0.94 -8.75
N ILE A 70 5.80 -1.80 -9.60
CA ILE A 70 6.28 -3.13 -9.22
C ILE A 70 7.43 -3.01 -8.22
N LEU A 71 8.40 -2.12 -8.47
CA LEU A 71 9.49 -1.86 -7.54
C LEU A 71 9.00 -1.35 -6.18
N ALA A 72 8.06 -0.40 -6.17
CA ALA A 72 7.44 0.09 -4.94
C ALA A 72 6.72 -1.02 -4.16
N THR A 73 6.04 -1.92 -4.88
CA THR A 73 5.36 -3.09 -4.29
C THR A 73 6.35 -4.03 -3.62
N LEU A 74 7.47 -4.35 -4.29
CA LEU A 74 8.51 -5.22 -3.74
C LEU A 74 9.24 -4.59 -2.54
N ALA A 75 9.45 -3.28 -2.56
CA ALA A 75 10.04 -2.54 -1.44
C ALA A 75 9.10 -2.56 -0.22
N ALA A 76 7.81 -2.27 -0.43
CA ALA A 76 6.80 -2.30 0.62
C ALA A 76 6.63 -3.72 1.22
N LEU A 77 6.68 -4.76 0.38
CA LEU A 77 6.63 -6.14 0.84
C LEU A 77 7.85 -6.48 1.70
N ARG A 78 9.07 -6.08 1.31
CA ARG A 78 10.28 -6.26 2.14
C ARG A 78 10.18 -5.63 3.52
N GLY A 79 9.63 -4.42 3.61
CA GLY A 79 9.39 -3.78 4.89
C GLY A 79 8.37 -4.52 5.76
N LYS A 80 7.37 -5.18 5.14
CA LYS A 80 6.27 -5.86 5.85
C LYS A 80 6.64 -7.25 6.38
N VAL A 81 7.29 -8.09 5.58
CA VAL A 81 7.56 -9.51 5.92
C VAL A 81 9.01 -9.78 6.36
N GLY A 82 9.87 -8.76 6.38
CA GLY A 82 11.26 -8.88 6.83
C GLY A 82 12.22 -9.37 5.73
N GLY A 83 13.52 -9.14 5.94
CA GLY A 83 14.56 -9.36 4.91
C GLY A 83 15.03 -10.81 4.72
N THR A 84 14.58 -11.75 5.55
CA THR A 84 15.06 -13.15 5.54
C THR A 84 14.21 -14.08 4.67
N ARG A 85 13.04 -13.65 4.20
CA ARG A 85 12.16 -14.43 3.32
C ARG A 85 12.52 -14.20 1.85
N ARG A 86 12.37 -15.26 1.04
CA ARG A 86 12.51 -15.16 -0.43
C ARG A 86 11.21 -14.58 -1.01
N HIS A 87 11.33 -13.51 -1.79
CA HIS A 87 10.18 -12.87 -2.43
C HIS A 87 10.19 -13.18 -3.93
N TYR A 88 9.07 -13.68 -4.42
CA TYR A 88 8.87 -13.99 -5.83
C TYR A 88 7.84 -13.02 -6.40
N CYS A 89 8.13 -12.46 -7.58
CA CYS A 89 7.22 -11.56 -8.29
C CYS A 89 6.83 -12.21 -9.62
N CYS A 90 5.53 -12.42 -9.82
CA CYS A 90 4.97 -12.75 -11.12
C CYS A 90 4.17 -11.54 -11.59
N ALA A 91 4.70 -10.82 -12.59
CA ALA A 91 4.04 -9.66 -13.18
C ALA A 91 3.57 -10.01 -14.59
N GLY A 92 2.27 -9.88 -14.84
CA GLY A 92 1.74 -9.96 -16.20
C GLY A 92 1.91 -8.61 -16.90
N SER A 93 2.48 -8.60 -18.10
CA SER A 93 2.20 -7.49 -19.01
C SER A 93 0.71 -7.56 -19.34
N ARG A 94 -0.03 -6.45 -19.26
CA ARG A 94 -1.37 -6.43 -19.85
C ARG A 94 -1.22 -6.89 -21.30
N ALA A 95 -1.79 -8.04 -21.64
CA ALA A 95 -2.07 -8.34 -23.04
C ALA A 95 -2.85 -7.13 -23.56
N ARG A 96 -2.33 -6.51 -24.61
CA ARG A 96 -3.03 -5.46 -25.33
C ARG A 96 -4.33 -6.14 -25.79
N ILE A 97 -5.46 -5.76 -25.19
CA ILE A 97 -6.78 -6.22 -25.65
C ILE A 97 -6.85 -5.73 -27.10
N PRO A 98 -7.05 -6.62 -28.10
CA PRO A 98 -7.08 -6.23 -29.50
C PRO A 98 -8.20 -5.23 -29.79
#